data_AF-A0A2H9R262-F1
#
_entry.id   AF-A0A2H9R262-F1
#
_cell.length_a   1.000
_cell.length_b   1.000
_cell.length_c   1.000
_cell.angle_alpha   90.00
_cell.angle_beta   90.00
_cell.angle_gamma   90.00
#
_symmetry.space_group_name_H-M   'P 1'
#
loop_
_entity.id
_entity.type
_entity.pdbx_description
1 polymer ?
#
loop_
_entity_poly.entity_id
_entity_poly.type
_entity_poly.pdbx_seq_one_letter_code
_entity_poly.pdbx_strand_id
1 'polypeptide(L)'
;MKKISILVIFSMLLLSVSLVSAHEHNFTETKQLIDSGISCDKLTDEQLEAMGDYYMEQMHPGEAHEMMDQMMGGEGSDTLKQMHIQMAKRLYCNEDVGGMMNMMMGNNMMGNYPTYYGYNNFWNILWLIFLIGIIVLIIWLIYNFTKKGKESETPINILQKRYAKGEINKKQFDEMKKELR
;
A
#
# COMPACT_ATOMS: atom_id res chain seq x y z
N MET A 1 -23.97 -2.83 17.37
CA MET A 1 -23.70 -2.88 15.91
C MET A 1 -22.82 -1.73 15.43
N LYS A 2 -23.17 -0.45 15.63
CA LYS A 2 -22.34 0.70 15.15
C LYS A 2 -20.90 0.75 15.68
N LYS A 3 -20.69 0.39 16.96
CA LYS A 3 -19.35 0.33 17.57
C LYS A 3 -18.48 -0.80 16.97
N ILE A 4 -19.11 -1.89 16.54
CA ILE A 4 -18.43 -3.05 15.95
C ILE A 4 -17.97 -2.70 14.54
N SER A 5 -18.79 -2.00 13.74
CA SER A 5 -18.41 -1.55 12.39
C SER A 5 -17.24 -0.57 12.39
N ILE A 6 -17.16 0.35 13.37
CA ILE A 6 -16.02 1.29 13.49
C ILE A 6 -14.73 0.55 13.87
N LEU A 7 -14.82 -0.42 14.78
CA LEU A 7 -13.69 -1.27 15.18
C LEU A 7 -13.15 -2.10 14.02
N VAL A 8 -14.03 -2.65 13.17
CA VAL A 8 -13.64 -3.44 12.00
C VAL A 8 -12.95 -2.57 10.95
N ILE A 9 -13.48 -1.36 10.68
CA ILE A 9 -12.86 -0.43 9.73
C ILE A 9 -11.50 0.06 10.22
N PHE A 10 -11.38 0.39 11.51
CA PHE A 10 -10.11 0.80 12.11
C PHE A 10 -9.08 -0.34 12.13
N SER A 11 -9.53 -1.58 12.42
CA SER A 11 -8.69 -2.79 12.33
C SER A 11 -8.23 -3.07 10.91
N MET A 12 -9.09 -2.88 9.91
CA MET A 12 -8.77 -3.13 8.51
C MET A 12 -7.83 -2.05 7.95
N LEU A 13 -7.98 -0.81 8.41
CA LEU A 13 -7.06 0.29 8.14
C LEU A 13 -5.68 0.04 8.78
N LEU A 14 -5.64 -0.41 10.03
CA LEU A 14 -4.38 -0.79 10.70
C LEU A 14 -3.66 -1.95 10.00
N LEU A 15 -4.40 -2.96 9.53
CA LEU A 15 -3.83 -4.05 8.72
C LEU A 15 -3.22 -3.54 7.41
N SER A 16 -3.80 -2.51 6.79
CA SER A 16 -3.25 -1.94 5.55
C SER A 16 -1.94 -1.19 5.77
N VAL A 17 -1.73 -0.60 6.96
CA VAL A 17 -0.48 0.07 7.32
C VAL A 17 0.64 -0.94 7.58
N SER A 18 0.32 -2.13 8.11
CA SER A 18 1.31 -3.19 8.36
C SER A 18 1.81 -3.91 7.10
N LEU A 19 1.16 -3.75 5.95
CA LEU A 19 1.58 -4.36 4.68
C LEU A 19 2.59 -3.51 3.89
N VAL A 20 2.87 -2.27 4.33
CA VAL A 20 3.80 -1.30 3.70
C VAL A 20 5.18 -1.31 4.36
N SER A 21 5.61 -2.45 4.92
CA SER A 21 6.97 -2.58 5.43
C SER A 21 7.52 -3.98 5.13
N ALA A 22 8.21 -4.14 4.00
CA ALA A 22 9.02 -5.32 3.70
C ALA A 22 9.98 -5.07 2.52
N HIS A 23 10.98 -4.22 2.71
CA HIS A 23 12.23 -4.33 1.94
C HIS A 23 13.41 -3.72 2.72
N GLU A 24 13.78 -4.35 3.84
CA GLU A 24 15.15 -4.17 4.36
C GLU A 24 16.06 -5.07 3.51
N HIS A 25 16.85 -4.48 2.61
CA HIS A 25 17.95 -5.19 1.94
C HIS A 25 19.01 -5.54 2.98
N ASN A 26 18.92 -6.73 3.57
CA ASN A 26 19.90 -7.18 4.56
C ASN A 26 21.08 -7.87 3.84
N PHE A 27 22.16 -7.12 3.62
CA PHE A 27 23.39 -7.61 2.97
C PHE A 27 24.16 -8.71 3.72
N THR A 28 23.65 -9.22 4.85
CA THR A 28 24.35 -10.24 5.65
C THR A 28 24.59 -11.52 4.86
N GLU A 29 23.62 -11.98 4.07
CA GLU A 29 23.76 -13.18 3.24
C GLU A 29 24.77 -12.96 2.10
N THR A 30 24.67 -11.83 1.41
CA THR A 30 25.60 -11.44 0.34
C THR A 30 27.04 -11.38 0.85
N LYS A 31 27.25 -10.79 2.03
CA LYS A 31 28.56 -10.71 2.65
C LYS A 31 29.14 -12.11 2.94
N GLN A 32 28.33 -13.00 3.51
CA GLN A 32 28.76 -14.38 3.76
C GLN A 32 29.12 -15.11 2.46
N LEU A 33 28.36 -14.86 1.39
CA LEU A 33 28.63 -15.42 0.07
C LEU A 33 29.98 -14.93 -0.48
N ILE A 34 30.25 -13.62 -0.41
CA ILE A 34 31.53 -13.01 -0.81
C ILE A 34 32.68 -13.61 -0.01
N ASP A 35 32.55 -13.62 1.33
CA ASP A 35 33.56 -14.12 2.26
C ASP A 35 33.83 -15.62 2.09
N SER A 36 32.85 -16.40 1.60
CA SER A 36 33.01 -17.83 1.30
C SER A 36 33.92 -18.12 0.10
N GLY A 37 34.21 -17.12 -0.74
CA GLY A 37 35.06 -17.29 -1.90
C GLY A 37 34.49 -18.27 -2.95
N ILE A 38 33.16 -18.34 -3.06
CA ILE A 38 32.49 -19.19 -4.04
C ILE A 38 32.91 -18.83 -5.48
N SER A 39 33.09 -19.86 -6.32
CA SER A 39 33.43 -19.65 -7.72
C SER A 39 32.26 -19.04 -8.49
N CYS A 40 32.55 -18.09 -9.37
CA CYS A 40 31.56 -17.37 -10.17
C CYS A 40 30.68 -18.27 -11.05
N ASP A 41 31.21 -19.41 -11.50
CA ASP A 41 30.46 -20.38 -12.31
C ASP A 41 29.29 -21.02 -11.55
N LYS A 42 29.25 -20.85 -10.22
CA LYS A 42 28.22 -21.40 -9.33
C LYS A 42 27.27 -20.33 -8.81
N LEU A 43 27.49 -19.06 -9.17
CA LEU A 43 26.64 -17.96 -8.75
C LEU A 43 25.45 -17.82 -9.69
N THR A 44 24.28 -17.52 -9.13
CA THR A 44 23.11 -17.14 -9.92
C THR A 44 23.14 -15.65 -10.23
N ASP A 45 22.33 -15.22 -11.21
CA ASP A 45 22.18 -13.81 -11.55
C ASP A 45 21.64 -13.00 -10.36
N GLU A 46 20.74 -13.57 -9.54
CA GLU A 46 20.24 -12.91 -8.32
C GLU A 46 21.35 -12.73 -7.27
N GLN A 47 22.24 -13.70 -7.14
CA GLN A 47 23.38 -13.60 -6.21
C GLN A 47 24.38 -12.54 -6.69
N LEU A 48 24.64 -12.50 -8.00
CA LEU A 48 25.51 -11.48 -8.61
C LEU A 48 24.89 -10.08 -8.53
N GLU A 49 23.58 -9.96 -8.72
CA GLU A 49 22.83 -8.72 -8.52
C GLU A 49 22.97 -8.23 -7.07
N ALA A 50 22.73 -9.10 -6.09
CA ALA A 50 22.88 -8.76 -4.67
C ALA A 50 24.32 -8.39 -4.29
N MET A 51 25.32 -9.05 -4.88
CA MET A 51 26.75 -8.69 -4.71
C MET A 51 27.06 -7.34 -5.34
N GLY A 52 26.47 -7.03 -6.49
CA GLY A 52 26.63 -5.75 -7.17
C GLY A 52 26.07 -4.60 -6.36
N ASP A 53 24.83 -4.77 -5.88
CA ASP A 53 24.15 -3.90 -4.94
C ASP A 53 24.99 -3.66 -3.67
N TYR A 54 25.55 -4.73 -3.07
CA TYR A 54 26.48 -4.61 -1.95
C TYR A 54 27.72 -3.75 -2.28
N TYR A 55 28.38 -3.98 -3.42
CA TYR A 55 29.54 -3.18 -3.80
C TYR A 55 29.18 -1.73 -4.12
N MET A 56 28.01 -1.49 -4.69
CA MET A 56 27.45 -0.16 -4.96
C MET A 56 27.24 0.61 -3.67
N GLU A 57 26.58 0.00 -2.69
CA GLU A 57 26.36 0.57 -1.36
C GLU A 57 27.70 0.90 -0.67
N GLN A 58 28.72 0.06 -0.84
CA GLN A 58 30.06 0.30 -0.28
C GLN A 58 30.79 1.49 -0.94
N MET A 59 30.52 1.78 -2.21
CA MET A 59 31.10 2.92 -2.93
C MET A 59 30.30 4.21 -2.73
N HIS A 60 28.98 4.10 -2.68
CA HIS A 60 28.03 5.21 -2.64
C HIS A 60 26.94 4.97 -1.57
N PRO A 61 27.28 4.99 -0.28
CA PRO A 61 26.33 4.60 0.76
C PRO A 61 25.11 5.52 0.87
N GLY A 62 23.97 4.93 1.22
CA GLY A 62 22.71 5.62 1.53
C GLY A 62 22.08 6.32 0.32
N GLU A 63 21.63 7.56 0.51
CA GLU A 63 20.85 8.31 -0.50
C GLU A 63 21.55 8.45 -1.86
N ALA A 64 22.89 8.36 -1.90
CA ALA A 64 23.65 8.47 -3.14
C ALA A 64 23.43 7.26 -4.08
N HIS A 65 23.39 6.05 -3.51
CA HIS A 65 23.09 4.84 -4.24
C HIS A 65 21.63 4.84 -4.69
N GLU A 66 20.68 5.17 -3.80
CA GLU A 66 19.26 5.27 -4.15
C GLU A 66 19.00 6.26 -5.31
N MET A 67 19.71 7.40 -5.32
CA MET A 67 19.62 8.36 -6.42
C MET A 67 20.17 7.78 -7.73
N MET A 68 21.28 7.04 -7.67
CA MET A 68 21.88 6.40 -8.85
C MET A 68 20.95 5.34 -9.42
N ASP A 69 20.32 4.55 -8.57
CA ASP A 69 19.38 3.51 -8.93
C ASP A 69 18.18 4.08 -9.66
N GLN A 70 17.61 5.17 -9.13
CA GLN A 70 16.53 5.90 -9.79
C GLN A 70 16.93 6.43 -11.17
N MET A 71 18.16 6.90 -11.33
CA MET A 71 18.67 7.34 -12.64
C MET A 71 18.87 6.18 -13.61
N MET A 72 19.14 4.98 -13.12
CA MET A 72 19.42 3.76 -13.90
C MET A 72 18.18 2.88 -14.18
N GLY A 73 16.98 3.41 -13.95
CA GLY A 73 15.71 2.75 -14.24
C GLY A 73 14.87 2.41 -13.01
N GLY A 74 15.42 2.60 -11.81
CA GLY A 74 14.77 2.33 -10.53
C GLY A 74 14.83 0.86 -10.11
N GLU A 75 14.47 0.63 -8.84
CA GLU A 75 14.42 -0.69 -8.21
C GLU A 75 13.63 -1.71 -9.03
N GLY A 76 14.23 -2.88 -9.23
CA GLY A 76 13.65 -3.98 -10.02
C GLY A 76 13.65 -3.79 -11.54
N SER A 77 14.29 -2.73 -12.07
CA SER A 77 14.45 -2.57 -13.52
C SER A 77 15.53 -3.51 -14.08
N ASP A 78 15.32 -4.04 -15.29
CA ASP A 78 16.30 -4.89 -15.96
C ASP A 78 17.64 -4.18 -16.18
N THR A 79 17.62 -2.86 -16.39
CA THR A 79 18.83 -2.03 -16.57
C THR A 79 19.65 -1.93 -15.30
N LEU A 80 19.00 -1.72 -14.14
CA LEU A 80 19.66 -1.67 -12.85
C LEU A 80 20.19 -3.06 -12.45
N LYS A 81 19.38 -4.11 -12.61
CA LYS A 81 19.78 -5.50 -12.38
C LYS A 81 21.05 -5.87 -13.15
N GLN A 82 21.09 -5.58 -14.45
CA GLN A 82 22.26 -5.88 -15.27
C GLN A 82 23.48 -5.06 -14.88
N MET A 83 23.29 -3.82 -14.41
CA MET A 83 24.39 -2.99 -13.90
C MET A 83 25.02 -3.63 -12.67
N HIS A 84 24.21 -4.00 -11.68
CA HIS A 84 24.68 -4.68 -10.46
C HIS A 84 25.39 -6.00 -10.79
N ILE A 85 24.81 -6.84 -11.66
CA ILE A 85 25.44 -8.10 -12.08
C ILE A 85 26.81 -7.86 -12.74
N GLN A 86 26.91 -6.91 -13.67
CA GLN A 86 28.17 -6.62 -14.35
C GLN A 86 29.21 -6.04 -13.40
N MET A 87 28.78 -5.20 -12.47
CA MET A 87 29.66 -4.67 -11.42
C MET A 87 30.20 -5.79 -10.52
N ALA A 88 29.35 -6.72 -10.10
CA ALA A 88 29.79 -7.90 -9.35
C ALA A 88 30.76 -8.77 -10.15
N LYS A 89 30.47 -9.06 -11.43
CA LYS A 89 31.37 -9.83 -12.30
C LYS A 89 32.73 -9.15 -12.47
N ARG A 90 32.76 -7.82 -12.57
CA ARG A 90 34.00 -7.05 -12.65
C ARG A 90 34.81 -7.10 -11.35
N LEU A 91 34.16 -6.86 -10.22
CA LEU A 91 34.82 -6.69 -8.92
C LEU A 91 35.16 -8.02 -8.23
N TYR A 92 34.27 -9.01 -8.35
CA TYR A 92 34.41 -10.31 -7.72
C TYR A 92 35.01 -11.35 -8.67
N CYS A 93 34.46 -11.47 -9.89
CA CYS A 93 34.89 -12.49 -10.84
C CYS A 93 36.12 -12.10 -11.67
N ASN A 94 36.56 -10.84 -11.60
CA ASN A 94 37.62 -10.28 -12.45
C ASN A 94 37.36 -10.51 -13.95
N GLU A 95 36.09 -10.57 -14.35
CA GLU A 95 35.72 -10.67 -15.76
C GLU A 95 35.86 -9.31 -16.43
N ASP A 96 36.44 -9.29 -17.63
CA ASP A 96 36.41 -8.11 -18.49
C ASP A 96 35.03 -8.01 -19.16
N VAL A 97 34.04 -7.64 -18.35
CA VAL A 97 32.75 -7.19 -18.84
C VAL A 97 32.99 -5.87 -19.56
N GLY A 98 33.06 -5.94 -20.89
CA GLY A 98 33.42 -4.82 -21.78
C GLY A 98 32.79 -3.53 -21.29
N GLY A 99 33.64 -2.50 -21.11
CA GLY A 99 33.40 -1.40 -20.18
C GLY A 99 32.01 -0.78 -20.25
N MET A 100 31.58 -0.16 -19.14
CA MET A 100 30.32 0.57 -18.94
C MET A 100 29.83 1.41 -20.14
N MET A 101 30.77 1.83 -20.98
CA MET A 101 30.60 2.48 -22.28
C MET A 101 29.78 1.66 -23.33
N ASN A 102 29.84 0.32 -23.30
CA ASN A 102 29.10 -0.57 -24.20
C ASN A 102 27.62 -0.73 -23.78
N MET A 103 27.33 -0.67 -22.47
CA MET A 103 25.96 -0.59 -21.95
C MET A 103 25.28 0.74 -22.33
N MET A 104 26.06 1.82 -22.39
CA MET A 104 25.55 3.16 -22.69
C MET A 104 25.28 3.38 -24.19
N MET A 105 25.97 2.66 -25.08
CA MET A 105 25.76 2.73 -26.53
C MET A 105 24.98 1.54 -27.13
N GLY A 106 24.86 0.42 -26.40
CA GLY A 106 24.44 -0.86 -26.96
C GLY A 106 22.96 -1.22 -26.83
N ASN A 107 22.16 -0.46 -26.09
CA ASN A 107 20.73 -0.72 -25.93
C ASN A 107 19.93 0.57 -26.04
N ASN A 108 19.35 0.82 -27.22
CA ASN A 108 18.09 1.53 -27.44
C ASN A 108 17.52 2.34 -26.26
N MET A 109 18.24 3.34 -25.74
CA MET A 109 17.74 4.32 -24.77
C MET A 109 16.83 5.37 -25.45
N MET A 110 16.07 4.93 -26.44
CA MET A 110 14.92 5.61 -27.01
C MET A 110 13.75 4.62 -27.08
N GLY A 111 13.48 3.98 -25.94
CA GLY A 111 12.48 2.93 -25.81
C GLY A 111 11.72 3.07 -24.50
N ASN A 112 10.81 4.05 -24.47
CA ASN A 112 9.67 4.04 -23.56
C ASN A 112 9.97 4.19 -22.06
N TYR A 113 10.45 5.37 -21.65
CA TYR A 113 10.12 5.88 -20.31
C TYR A 113 8.68 6.41 -20.35
N PRO A 114 7.66 5.74 -19.77
CA PRO A 114 6.56 6.51 -19.23
C PRO A 114 7.16 7.34 -18.11
N THR A 115 7.07 8.64 -18.26
CA THR A 115 7.42 9.68 -17.29
C THR A 115 6.77 9.42 -15.93
N TYR A 116 7.38 8.54 -15.13
CA TYR A 116 6.96 8.19 -13.76
C TYR A 116 7.28 9.28 -12.73
N TYR A 117 7.69 10.47 -13.19
CA TYR A 117 7.79 11.67 -12.34
C TYR A 117 6.73 12.74 -12.68
N GLY A 118 5.88 12.51 -13.69
CA GLY A 118 4.81 13.44 -14.09
C GLY A 118 3.40 12.88 -13.97
N TYR A 119 3.22 11.56 -14.14
CA TYR A 119 1.89 10.93 -14.19
C TYR A 119 1.39 10.39 -12.84
N ASN A 120 2.30 10.11 -11.90
CA ASN A 120 1.96 9.61 -10.57
C ASN A 120 1.18 10.59 -9.70
N ASN A 121 1.42 11.89 -9.85
CA ASN A 121 0.71 12.85 -9.03
C ASN A 121 -0.78 12.88 -9.38
N PHE A 122 -1.12 12.80 -10.66
CA PHE A 122 -2.53 12.76 -11.07
C PHE A 122 -3.20 11.46 -10.65
N TRP A 123 -2.57 10.30 -10.89
CA TRP A 123 -3.13 9.01 -10.50
C TRP A 123 -3.23 8.84 -8.98
N ASN A 124 -2.24 9.29 -8.22
CA ASN A 124 -2.27 9.26 -6.76
C ASN A 124 -3.32 10.21 -6.20
N ILE A 125 -3.48 11.41 -6.76
CA ILE A 125 -4.54 12.34 -6.36
C ILE A 125 -5.92 11.77 -6.70
N LEU A 126 -6.10 11.19 -7.89
CA LEU A 126 -7.35 10.52 -8.26
C LEU A 126 -7.67 9.35 -7.34
N TRP A 127 -6.67 8.53 -7.01
CA TRP A 127 -6.81 7.39 -6.10
C TRP A 127 -7.15 7.84 -4.66
N LEU A 128 -6.55 8.95 -4.21
CA LEU A 128 -6.85 9.57 -2.91
C LEU A 128 -8.27 10.16 -2.88
N ILE A 129 -8.70 10.84 -3.94
CA ILE A 129 -10.08 11.32 -4.09
C ILE A 129 -11.07 10.14 -4.12
N PHE A 130 -10.71 9.04 -4.79
CA PHE A 130 -11.53 7.83 -4.84
C PHE A 130 -11.71 7.21 -3.44
N LEU A 131 -10.64 7.11 -2.64
CA LEU A 131 -10.73 6.67 -1.25
C LEU A 131 -11.60 7.61 -0.39
N ILE A 132 -11.42 8.92 -0.51
CA ILE A 132 -12.27 9.90 0.20
C ILE A 132 -13.74 9.72 -0.20
N GLY A 133 -14.02 9.50 -1.49
CA GLY A 133 -15.36 9.22 -2.01
C GLY A 133 -15.99 7.96 -1.38
N ILE A 134 -15.21 6.88 -1.27
CA ILE A 134 -15.66 5.65 -0.60
C ILE A 134 -15.99 5.91 0.87
N ILE A 135 -15.14 6.64 1.60
CA ILE A 135 -15.35 6.96 3.01
C ILE A 135 -16.65 7.78 3.20
N VAL A 136 -16.86 8.80 2.37
CA VAL A 136 -18.09 9.61 2.38
C VAL A 136 -19.31 8.75 2.07
N LEU A 137 -19.21 7.86 1.08
CA LEU A 137 -20.29 6.95 0.71
C LEU A 137 -20.64 6.01 1.87
N ILE A 138 -19.65 5.43 2.54
CA ILE A 138 -19.86 4.58 3.72
C ILE A 138 -20.53 5.37 4.86
N ILE A 139 -20.07 6.59 5.16
CA ILE A 139 -20.70 7.45 6.19
C ILE A 139 -22.14 7.78 5.82
N TRP A 140 -22.39 8.13 4.56
CA TRP A 140 -23.73 8.42 4.05
C TRP A 140 -24.65 7.21 4.15
N LEU A 141 -24.15 6.02 3.80
CA LEU A 141 -24.89 4.76 3.89
C LEU A 141 -25.21 4.44 5.35
N ILE A 142 -24.25 4.57 6.26
CA ILE A 142 -24.47 4.41 7.70
C ILE A 142 -25.48 5.44 8.22
N TYR A 143 -25.41 6.69 7.78
CA TYR A 143 -26.34 7.75 8.19
C TYR A 143 -27.76 7.47 7.68
N ASN A 144 -27.90 7.03 6.44
CA ASN A 144 -29.18 6.69 5.82
C ASN A 144 -29.84 5.47 6.50
N PHE A 145 -29.06 4.43 6.79
CA PHE A 145 -29.52 3.27 7.57
C PHE A 145 -29.78 3.62 9.05
N THR A 146 -29.10 4.63 9.59
CA THR A 146 -29.35 5.13 10.94
C THR A 146 -30.61 5.99 11.01
N LYS A 147 -30.92 6.78 9.99
CA LYS A 147 -32.13 7.61 9.94
C LYS A 147 -33.39 6.76 9.80
N LYS A 148 -33.34 5.63 9.09
CA LYS A 148 -34.48 4.68 9.04
C LYS A 148 -34.78 3.94 10.35
N GLY A 149 -33.91 4.04 11.36
CA GLY A 149 -34.11 3.44 12.68
C GLY A 149 -34.55 4.42 13.78
N LYS A 150 -34.73 5.70 13.43
CA LYS A 150 -35.34 6.70 14.30
C LYS A 150 -36.44 7.40 13.51
N GLU A 151 -37.53 6.67 13.23
CA GLU A 151 -38.81 7.36 13.41
C GLU A 151 -38.74 7.94 14.82
N SER A 152 -38.80 9.26 14.93
CA SER A 152 -39.19 9.89 16.18
C SER A 152 -40.44 9.17 16.64
N GLU A 153 -40.34 8.30 17.65
CA GLU A 153 -41.52 7.66 18.24
C GLU A 153 -42.40 8.81 18.72
N THR A 154 -43.40 9.16 17.93
CA THR A 154 -44.36 10.16 18.34
C THR A 154 -45.04 9.59 19.60
N PRO A 155 -45.42 10.44 20.56
CA PRO A 155 -46.11 9.98 21.77
C PRO A 155 -47.29 9.03 21.48
N ILE A 156 -47.95 9.23 20.32
CA ILE A 156 -49.01 8.36 19.78
C ILE A 156 -48.52 6.94 19.46
N ASN A 157 -47.35 6.77 18.85
CA ASN A 157 -46.79 5.44 18.53
C ASN A 157 -46.44 4.66 19.82
N ILE A 158 -45.97 5.34 20.86
CA ILE A 158 -45.70 4.73 22.18
C ILE A 158 -47.02 4.24 22.81
N LEU A 159 -48.08 5.05 22.77
CA LEU A 159 -49.39 4.66 23.28
C LEU A 159 -49.98 3.46 22.52
N GLN A 160 -49.88 3.44 21.20
CA GLN A 160 -50.36 2.31 20.39
C GLN A 160 -49.65 1.01 20.75
N LYS A 161 -48.33 1.06 20.97
CA LYS A 161 -47.53 -0.11 21.37
C LYS A 161 -47.95 -0.66 22.74
N ARG A 162 -48.25 0.21 23.71
CA ARG A 162 -48.73 -0.20 25.04
C ARG A 162 -50.13 -0.78 25.01
N TYR A 163 -51.02 -0.21 24.19
CA TYR A 163 -52.37 -0.75 23.98
C TYR A 163 -52.32 -2.13 23.32
N ALA A 164 -51.49 -2.31 22.29
CA ALA A 164 -51.31 -3.59 21.61
C ALA A 164 -50.70 -4.68 22.51
N LYS A 165 -49.87 -4.29 23.48
CA LYS A 165 -49.34 -5.20 24.52
C LYS A 165 -50.35 -5.50 25.64
N GLY A 166 -51.49 -4.83 25.68
CA GLY A 166 -52.48 -4.95 26.75
C GLY A 166 -52.08 -4.26 28.07
N GLU A 167 -51.05 -3.41 28.06
CA GLU A 167 -50.59 -2.68 29.24
C GLU A 167 -51.55 -1.53 29.63
N ILE A 168 -52.38 -1.07 28.69
CA ILE A 168 -53.41 -0.04 28.90
C ILE A 168 -54.73 -0.47 28.25
N ASN A 169 -55.86 -0.07 28.83
CA ASN A 169 -57.18 -0.36 28.25
C ASN A 169 -57.62 0.72 27.24
N LYS A 170 -58.68 0.43 26.47
CA LYS A 170 -59.20 1.32 25.42
C LYS A 170 -59.55 2.74 25.91
N LYS A 171 -60.14 2.88 27.10
CA LYS A 171 -60.47 4.18 27.72
C LYS A 171 -59.20 4.98 28.01
N GLN A 172 -58.17 4.36 28.59
CA GLN A 172 -56.90 5.02 28.90
C GLN A 172 -56.16 5.46 27.63
N PHE A 173 -56.23 4.64 26.58
CA PHE A 173 -55.68 5.00 25.27
C PHE A 173 -56.40 6.20 24.66
N ASP A 174 -57.74 6.22 24.70
CA ASP A 174 -58.54 7.31 24.12
C ASP A 174 -58.39 8.65 24.87
N GLU A 175 -58.19 8.62 26.19
CA GLU A 175 -57.90 9.80 27.00
C GLU A 175 -56.52 10.40 26.68
N MET A 176 -55.45 9.60 26.76
CA MET A 176 -54.09 10.06 26.49
C MET A 176 -53.90 10.49 25.02
N LYS A 177 -54.63 9.88 24.09
CA LYS A 177 -54.62 10.28 22.67
C LYS A 177 -55.24 11.67 22.45
N LYS A 178 -56.22 12.07 23.26
CA LYS A 178 -56.83 13.42 23.19
C LYS A 178 -55.91 14.49 23.75
N GLU A 179 -55.14 14.17 24.78
CA GLU A 179 -54.16 15.10 25.38
C GLU A 179 -52.92 15.34 24.50
N LEU A 180 -52.57 14.38 23.66
CA LEU A 180 -51.41 14.45 22.76
C LEU A 180 -51.73 15.00 21.37
N ARG A 181 -52.98 15.39 21.12
CA ARG A 181 -53.42 16.04 19.88
C ARG A 181 -53.37 17.55 20.03
#